data_AF-A0A928XX89-F1
#
_entry.id   AF-A0A928XX89-F1
#
_cell.length_a   1.000
_cell.length_b   1.000
_cell.length_c   1.000
_cell.angle_alpha   90.00
_cell.angle_beta   90.00
_cell.angle_gamma   90.00
#
_symmetry.space_group_name_H-M   'P 1'
#
loop_
_entity.id
_entity.type
_entity.pdbx_description
1 polymer ?
#
loop_
_entity_poly.entity_id
_entity_poly.type
_entity_poly.pdbx_seq_one_letter_code
_entity_poly.pdbx_strand_id
1 'polypeptide(L)' 'MKALLAPLFLSLAMASTVFAAWPINDICPVDGKNARPIYRVKTAEGFVAFCCVSCLQAFERAPGKYSVKKKEMAK' A
#
# COMPACT_ATOMS: atom_id res chain seq x y z
N MET A 1 32.26 1.70 -45.69
CA MET A 1 30.86 2.19 -45.78
C MET A 1 29.91 1.06 -45.37
N LYS A 2 29.94 0.70 -44.09
CA LYS A 2 29.06 -0.31 -43.48
C LYS A 2 28.88 0.12 -42.02
N ALA A 3 27.64 0.00 -41.56
CA ALA A 3 27.23 -0.01 -40.17
C ALA A 3 27.56 1.24 -39.34
N LEU A 4 26.76 2.30 -39.51
CA LEU A 4 26.59 3.33 -38.47
C LEU A 4 25.14 3.86 -38.47
N LEU A 5 24.15 2.95 -38.56
CA LEU A 5 22.75 3.29 -38.32
C LEU A 5 22.12 2.12 -37.56
N ALA A 6 21.60 2.41 -36.36
CA ALA A 6 21.09 1.51 -35.31
C ALA A 6 22.17 1.00 -34.34
N PRO A 7 22.07 1.26 -33.01
CA PRO A 7 20.84 1.40 -32.21
C PRO A 7 20.88 2.55 -31.19
N LEU A 8 20.20 3.68 -31.44
CA LEU A 8 19.89 4.66 -30.39
C LEU A 8 18.59 4.33 -29.62
N PHE A 9 17.92 3.23 -29.96
CA PHE A 9 16.58 2.89 -29.45
C PHE A 9 16.55 1.85 -28.32
N LEU A 10 17.66 1.56 -27.65
CA LEU A 10 17.71 0.52 -26.60
C LEU A 10 17.93 1.05 -25.16
N SER A 11 17.44 2.25 -24.83
CA SER A 11 17.60 2.80 -23.46
C SER A 11 16.33 3.33 -22.80
N LEU A 12 15.13 3.05 -23.34
CA LEU A 12 13.87 3.45 -22.70
C LEU A 12 13.11 2.24 -22.11
N ALA A 13 13.83 1.37 -21.39
CA ALA A 13 13.21 0.32 -20.61
C ALA A 13 13.17 0.72 -19.13
N MET A 14 11.94 0.76 -18.60
CA MET A 14 11.58 0.72 -17.17
C MET A 14 11.75 2.00 -16.34
N ALA A 15 10.86 2.98 -16.59
CA ALA A 15 10.29 3.76 -15.50
C ALA A 15 9.06 3.02 -14.94
N SER A 16 9.25 1.90 -14.25
CA SER A 16 8.15 1.29 -13.47
C SER A 16 7.98 2.08 -12.18
N THR A 17 7.13 3.11 -12.21
CA THR A 17 6.71 3.82 -11.00
C THR A 17 5.94 2.85 -10.11
N VAL A 18 6.53 2.46 -8.98
CA VAL A 18 5.84 1.70 -7.93
C VAL A 18 4.87 2.65 -7.25
N PHE A 19 3.63 2.70 -7.74
CA PHE A 19 2.56 3.41 -7.04
C PHE A 19 2.29 2.71 -5.71
N ALA A 20 2.48 3.42 -4.59
CA ALA A 20 2.17 2.87 -3.28
C ALA A 20 0.65 2.65 -3.16
N ALA A 21 0.22 1.41 -2.96
CA ALA A 21 -1.21 1.07 -2.86
C ALA A 21 -1.88 1.78 -1.66
N TRP A 22 -3.13 2.20 -1.87
CA TRP A 22 -3.99 2.83 -0.86
C TRP A 22 -4.47 1.80 0.19
N PRO A 23 -4.61 2.14 1.49
CA PRO A 23 -5.17 1.22 2.46
C PRO A 23 -6.59 0.76 2.13
N ILE A 24 -6.88 -0.47 2.54
CA ILE A 24 -8.11 -1.21 2.24
C ILE A 24 -9.26 -0.83 3.18
N ASN A 25 -9.02 -0.01 4.21
CA ASN A 25 -10.00 0.37 5.22
C ASN A 25 -10.00 1.89 5.42
N ASP A 26 -11.18 2.44 5.71
CA ASP A 26 -11.34 3.86 6.09
C ASP A 26 -11.44 4.04 7.62
N ILE A 27 -11.77 2.97 8.34
CA ILE A 27 -11.96 2.97 9.80
C ILE A 27 -10.87 2.14 10.48
N CYS A 28 -10.30 2.68 11.55
CA CYS A 28 -9.29 2.06 12.39
C CYS A 28 -9.85 0.77 13.02
N PRO A 29 -9.21 -0.40 12.80
CA PRO A 29 -9.68 -1.69 13.36
C PRO A 29 -9.58 -1.77 14.89
N VAL A 30 -8.78 -0.90 15.51
CA VAL A 30 -8.45 -0.96 16.95
C VAL A 30 -9.39 -0.11 17.79
N ASP A 31 -9.67 1.12 17.36
CA ASP A 31 -10.44 2.10 18.15
C ASP A 31 -11.64 2.73 17.41
N GLY A 32 -11.90 2.33 16.16
CA GLY A 32 -13.08 2.76 15.39
C GLY A 32 -13.04 4.18 14.84
N LYS A 33 -11.95 4.94 15.01
CA LYS A 33 -11.80 6.29 14.43
C LYS A 33 -11.40 6.24 12.96
N ASN A 34 -11.49 7.36 12.24
CA ASN A 34 -11.00 7.48 10.87
C ASN A 34 -9.50 7.10 10.79
N ALA A 35 -9.19 6.19 9.88
CA ALA A 35 -7.84 5.76 9.63
C ALA A 35 -7.01 6.88 8.99
N ARG A 36 -5.72 6.94 9.34
CA ARG A 36 -4.76 7.86 8.74
C ARG A 36 -3.76 7.03 7.92
N PRO A 37 -3.58 7.35 6.64
CA PRO A 37 -2.71 6.58 5.73
C PRO A 37 -1.26 6.42 6.18
N ILE A 38 -0.77 7.40 6.96
CA ILE A 38 0.59 7.44 7.46
C ILE A 38 0.87 6.34 8.50
N TYR A 39 -0.16 5.86 9.21
CA TYR A 39 -0.04 4.76 10.16
C TYR A 39 -0.64 3.53 9.50
N ARG A 40 0.18 2.77 8.77
CA ARG A 40 -0.27 1.59 8.03
C ARG A 40 0.73 0.44 8.06
N VAL A 41 0.22 -0.76 7.91
CA VAL A 41 0.99 -2.01 7.77
C VAL A 41 0.57 -2.71 6.48
N LYS A 42 1.52 -3.35 5.79
CA LYS A 42 1.22 -4.20 4.63
C LYS A 42 0.85 -5.61 5.11
N THR A 43 -0.35 -6.09 4.77
CA THR A 43 -0.78 -7.47 4.99
C THR A 43 -0.91 -8.21 3.65
N ALA A 44 -1.21 -9.51 3.70
CA ALA A 44 -1.52 -10.28 2.49
C ALA A 44 -2.75 -9.73 1.73
N GLU A 45 -3.67 -9.07 2.43
CA GLU A 45 -4.91 -8.53 1.87
C GLU A 45 -4.77 -7.08 1.36
N GLY A 46 -3.67 -6.42 1.67
CA GLY A 46 -3.39 -5.03 1.29
C GLY A 46 -2.86 -4.20 2.46
N PHE A 47 -2.77 -2.88 2.28
CA PHE A 47 -2.40 -2.00 3.39
C PHE A 47 -3.57 -1.83 4.35
N VAL A 48 -3.34 -2.03 5.64
CA VAL A 48 -4.30 -1.72 6.71
C VAL A 48 -3.83 -0.46 7.42
N ALA A 49 -4.70 0.55 7.56
CA ALA A 49 -4.39 1.82 8.19
C ALA A 49 -5.07 2.02 9.55
N PHE A 50 -4.46 2.88 10.36
CA PHE A 50 -4.83 3.14 11.75
C PHE A 50 -4.94 4.65 12.00
N CYS A 51 -5.69 5.04 13.01
CA CYS A 51 -5.84 6.45 13.36
C CYS A 51 -4.56 7.06 13.99
N CYS A 52 -3.70 6.22 14.60
CA CYS A 52 -2.49 6.62 15.30
C CYS A 52 -1.45 5.48 15.40
N VAL A 53 -0.23 5.83 15.83
CA VAL A 53 0.88 4.88 16.01
C VAL A 53 0.62 3.83 17.10
N SER A 54 -0.10 4.17 18.18
CA SER A 54 -0.40 3.21 19.25
C SER A 54 -1.35 2.11 18.78
N CYS A 55 -2.32 2.43 17.91
CA CYS A 55 -3.19 1.44 17.29
C CYS A 55 -2.42 0.54 16.32
N LEU A 56 -1.52 1.09 15.50
CA LEU A 56 -0.62 0.30 14.65
C LEU A 56 0.16 -0.72 15.50
N GLN A 57 0.81 -0.27 16.57
CA GLN A 57 1.59 -1.15 17.45
C GLN A 57 0.72 -2.19 18.16
N ALA A 58 -0.50 -1.85 18.57
CA ALA A 58 -1.42 -2.80 19.17
C ALA A 58 -1.83 -3.89 18.16
N PHE A 59 -2.09 -3.51 16.91
CA PHE A 59 -2.40 -4.44 15.83
C PHE A 59 -1.22 -5.36 15.52
N GLU A 60 0.01 -4.84 15.41
CA GLU A 60 1.20 -5.66 15.12
C GLU A 60 1.48 -6.71 16.21
N ARG A 61 1.17 -6.41 17.48
CA ARG A 61 1.31 -7.38 18.58
C ARG A 61 0.28 -8.50 18.56
N ALA A 62 -0.91 -8.25 18.00
CA ALA A 62 -2.02 -9.20 18.02
C ALA A 62 -2.95 -9.01 16.80
N PRO A 63 -2.48 -9.27 15.57
CA PRO A 63 -3.23 -8.92 14.37
C PRO A 63 -4.56 -9.69 14.24
N GLY A 64 -4.60 -10.95 14.71
CA GLY A 64 -5.81 -11.77 14.71
C GLY A 64 -6.90 -11.32 15.70
N LYS A 65 -6.61 -10.34 16.56
CA LYS A 65 -7.58 -9.79 17.51
C LYS A 65 -8.52 -8.76 16.89
N TYR A 66 -8.13 -8.15 15.76
CA TYR A 66 -8.81 -6.99 15.20
C TYR A 66 -9.41 -7.28 13.84
N SER A 67 -10.72 -7.03 13.70
CA SER A 67 -11.44 -7.20 12.44
C SER A 67 -11.25 -5.98 11.54
N VAL A 68 -10.66 -6.17 10.37
CA VAL A 68 -10.49 -5.11 9.37
C VAL A 68 -11.71 -5.03 8.47
N LYS A 69 -12.51 -3.97 8.59
CA LYS A 69 -13.59 -3.69 7.63
C LYS A 69 -13.00 -3.10 6.36
N LYS A 70 -12.98 -3.90 5.29
CA LYS A 70 -12.56 -3.43 3.97
C LYS A 70 -13.59 -2.45 3.40
N LYS A 71 -13.14 -1.37 2.77
CA LYS A 71 -13.98 -0.57 1.88
C LYS A 71 -14.28 -1.38 0.63
N GLU A 72 -15.48 -1.22 0.09
CA GLU A 72 -15.78 -1.75 -1.24
C GLU A 72 -14.81 -1.08 -2.21
N MET A 73 -13.93 -1.89 -2.79
CA MET A 73 -13.08 -1.45 -3.89
C MET A 73 -14.03 -1.23 -5.06
N ALA A 74 -14.16 0.02 -5.51
CA ALA A 74 -14.92 0.33 -6.72
C ALA A 74 -14.42 -0.58 -7.85
N LYS A 75 -15.31 -1.45 -8.32
CA LYS A 75 -15.06 -2.42 -9.38
C LYS A 75 -14.78 -1.72 -10.70
#